data_AF-A0A933IVY0-F1
#
_entry.id   AF-A0A933IVY0-F1
#
_cell.length_a   1.000
_cell.length_b   1.000
_cell.length_c   1.000
_cell.angle_alpha   90.00
_cell.angle_beta   90.00
_cell.angle_gamma   90.00
#
_symmetry.space_group_name_H-M   'P 1'
#
loop_
_entity.id
_entity.type
_entity.pdbx_description
1 polymer ?
#
loop_
_entity_poly.entity_id
_entity_poly.type
_entity_poly.pdbx_seq_one_letter_code
_entity_poly.pdbx_strand_id
1 'polypeptide(L)'
;MAEEKPQGPAITIVNSEDEWLEDQVRRSVWVTSFDKVVDLIDSVYNWGRRNSIWPMQFGLACCAIEMICTAAGRFDIGRFGSEIFRSSPRQADLMIVSGTVTKKMVPQIVRLYNQMAEPKYVMAMGACATAGGPFKEGYNVVSGIDKFLPVDVYVPGCPPTPQALLNGLITLQKKIDKQSIREVSWYRRGDSDGVPEPILGPDLIDPRRAEEIKELSSDPEKLAARAVKVQSKLELKAEKQAEEKKK
;
A
#
# COMPACT_ATOMS: atom_id res chain seq x y z
N MET A 1 -30.19 20.80 56.19
CA MET A 1 -31.58 20.49 55.81
C MET A 1 -31.52 20.11 54.32
N ALA A 2 -31.06 18.93 53.92
CA ALA A 2 -31.53 17.58 54.27
C ALA A 2 -33.06 17.47 54.11
N GLU A 3 -33.48 16.93 52.97
CA GLU A 3 -34.71 16.16 52.87
C GLU A 3 -34.45 15.01 51.89
N GLU A 4 -34.34 13.81 52.46
CA GLU A 4 -33.92 12.56 51.83
C GLU A 4 -35.05 11.95 51.00
N LYS A 5 -34.71 11.37 49.85
CA LYS A 5 -35.61 10.44 49.14
C LYS A 5 -35.73 9.13 49.92
N PRO A 6 -36.93 8.59 50.17
CA PRO A 6 -37.07 7.30 50.84
C PRO A 6 -36.60 6.15 49.94
N GLN A 7 -35.56 5.46 50.39
CA GLN A 7 -35.17 4.14 49.92
C GLN A 7 -36.12 3.10 50.54
N GLY A 8 -36.83 2.33 49.70
CA GLY A 8 -37.57 1.13 50.09
C GLY A 8 -36.81 -0.14 49.66
N PRO A 9 -37.02 -1.28 50.32
CA PRO A 9 -36.04 -2.37 50.40
C PRO A 9 -35.83 -3.12 49.08
N ALA A 10 -34.57 -3.39 48.78
CA ALA A 10 -34.14 -4.35 47.76
C ALA A 10 -34.66 -5.75 48.12
N ILE A 11 -35.59 -6.27 47.31
CA ILE A 11 -35.92 -7.69 47.31
C ILE A 11 -35.00 -8.33 46.28
N THR A 12 -33.81 -8.74 46.72
CA THR A 12 -32.93 -9.60 45.91
C THR A 12 -33.51 -11.00 45.95
N ILE A 13 -34.41 -11.32 45.02
CA ILE A 13 -34.74 -12.72 44.73
C ILE A 13 -33.54 -13.27 43.96
N VAL A 14 -32.57 -13.84 44.66
CA VAL A 14 -31.51 -14.63 44.03
C VAL A 14 -32.14 -15.97 43.65
N ASN A 15 -32.85 -16.01 42.51
CA ASN A 15 -33.27 -17.25 41.91
C ASN A 15 -32.04 -17.88 41.26
N SER A 16 -31.56 -19.00 41.82
CA SER A 16 -30.49 -19.81 41.22
C SER A 16 -30.84 -20.33 39.82
N GLU A 17 -32.11 -20.26 39.42
CA GLU A 17 -32.60 -20.64 38.10
C GLU A 17 -32.31 -19.57 37.03
N ASP A 18 -32.29 -18.28 37.39
CA ASP A 18 -32.03 -17.19 36.44
C ASP A 18 -30.54 -17.14 36.05
N GLU A 19 -29.64 -17.51 36.97
CA GLU A 19 -28.19 -17.60 36.71
C GLU A 19 -27.87 -18.78 35.76
N TRP A 20 -28.55 -19.92 35.94
CA TRP A 20 -28.45 -21.07 35.04
C TRP A 20 -29.10 -20.80 33.68
N LEU A 21 -30.22 -20.07 33.63
CA LEU A 21 -30.88 -19.66 32.40
C LEU A 21 -30.03 -18.64 31.63
N GLU A 22 -29.43 -17.65 32.30
CA GLU A 22 -28.48 -16.73 31.68
C GLU A 22 -27.22 -17.46 31.18
N ASP A 23 -26.73 -18.47 31.88
CA ASP A 23 -25.61 -19.30 31.41
C ASP A 23 -26.01 -20.23 30.25
N GLN A 24 -27.23 -20.76 30.24
CA GLN A 24 -27.79 -21.52 29.12
C GLN A 24 -28.00 -20.63 27.89
N VAL A 25 -28.51 -19.41 28.09
CA VAL A 25 -28.67 -18.38 27.05
C VAL A 25 -27.30 -17.94 26.56
N ARG A 26 -26.32 -17.68 27.42
CA ARG A 26 -24.94 -17.36 27.00
C ARG A 26 -24.27 -18.50 26.24
N ARG A 27 -24.49 -19.76 26.64
CA ARG A 27 -23.98 -20.96 25.95
C ARG A 27 -24.69 -21.24 24.61
N SER A 28 -26.00 -20.96 24.50
CA SER A 28 -26.78 -21.13 23.26
C SER A 28 -26.61 -19.96 22.28
N VAL A 29 -26.47 -18.72 22.79
CA VAL A 29 -26.09 -17.52 22.03
C VAL A 29 -24.64 -17.64 21.52
N TRP A 30 -23.79 -18.41 22.20
CA TRP A 30 -22.41 -18.68 21.76
C TRP A 30 -22.31 -19.29 20.36
N VAL A 31 -23.34 -20.04 19.94
CA VAL A 31 -23.40 -20.73 18.63
C VAL A 31 -24.21 -19.93 17.59
N THR A 32 -25.05 -18.98 18.00
CA THR A 32 -26.03 -18.30 17.13
C THR A 32 -25.70 -16.83 16.79
N SER A 33 -24.72 -16.21 17.46
CA SER A 33 -24.28 -14.87 17.06
C SER A 33 -23.59 -14.89 15.70
N PHE A 34 -24.31 -14.49 14.66
CA PHE A 34 -23.81 -14.29 13.28
C PHE A 34 -22.46 -13.54 13.24
N ASP A 35 -22.23 -12.62 14.18
CA ASP A 35 -20.97 -11.88 14.29
C ASP A 35 -19.77 -12.76 14.69
N LYS A 36 -19.93 -13.74 15.59
CA LYS A 36 -18.84 -14.67 15.93
C LYS A 36 -18.46 -15.56 14.75
N VAL A 37 -19.44 -15.91 13.92
CA VAL A 37 -19.20 -16.69 12.69
C VAL A 37 -18.43 -15.83 11.68
N VAL A 38 -18.76 -14.55 11.55
CA VAL A 38 -18.03 -13.62 10.68
C VAL A 38 -16.60 -13.41 11.19
N ASP A 39 -16.40 -13.23 12.49
CA ASP A 39 -15.06 -13.09 13.09
C ASP A 39 -14.19 -14.33 12.85
N LEU A 40 -14.79 -15.53 12.91
CA LEU A 40 -14.11 -16.78 12.60
C LEU A 40 -13.72 -16.85 11.12
N ILE A 41 -14.62 -16.44 10.22
CA ILE A 41 -14.35 -16.39 8.77
C ILE A 41 -13.23 -15.39 8.48
N ASP A 42 -13.28 -14.19 9.07
CA ASP A 42 -12.24 -13.17 8.95
C ASP A 42 -10.88 -13.71 9.43
N SER A 43 -10.86 -14.39 10.57
CA SER A 43 -9.64 -14.99 11.13
C SER A 43 -9.04 -16.05 10.20
N VAL A 44 -9.86 -16.94 9.65
CA VAL A 44 -9.39 -17.98 8.71
C VAL A 44 -8.93 -17.36 7.39
N TYR A 45 -9.66 -16.36 6.89
CA TYR A 45 -9.33 -15.64 5.66
C TYR A 45 -8.00 -14.89 5.77
N ASN A 46 -7.81 -14.13 6.86
CA ASN A 46 -6.56 -13.41 7.12
C ASN A 46 -5.40 -14.36 7.42
N TRP A 47 -5.66 -15.47 8.11
CA TRP A 47 -4.66 -16.50 8.33
C TRP A 47 -4.13 -17.08 7.01
N GLY A 48 -4.99 -17.31 6.03
CA GLY A 48 -4.57 -17.70 4.68
C GLY A 48 -3.66 -16.63 4.06
N ARG A 49 -4.17 -15.39 4.00
CA ARG A 49 -3.48 -14.28 3.33
C ARG A 49 -2.14 -13.91 3.94
N ARG A 50 -2.03 -13.87 5.27
CA ARG A 50 -0.78 -13.49 5.96
C ARG A 50 0.33 -14.53 5.77
N ASN A 51 -0.04 -15.80 5.64
CA ASN A 51 0.89 -16.93 5.51
C ASN A 51 1.21 -17.28 4.05
N SER A 52 0.58 -16.60 3.08
CA SER A 52 0.82 -16.81 1.65
C SER A 52 0.94 -15.49 0.92
N ILE A 53 1.80 -14.60 1.40
CA ILE A 53 2.05 -13.30 0.73
C ILE A 53 3.12 -13.51 -0.32
N TRP A 54 2.76 -13.48 -1.60
CA TRP A 54 3.75 -13.63 -2.67
C TRP A 54 4.26 -12.27 -3.16
N PRO A 55 5.54 -11.93 -2.88
CA PRO A 55 6.12 -10.69 -3.37
C PRO A 55 6.37 -10.77 -4.88
N MET A 56 6.09 -9.67 -5.57
CA MET A 56 6.54 -9.45 -6.94
C MET A 56 8.06 -9.26 -6.93
N GLN A 57 8.76 -9.91 -7.84
CA GLN A 57 10.17 -9.69 -8.09
C GLN A 57 10.38 -8.31 -8.74
N PHE A 58 10.54 -7.28 -7.90
CA PHE A 58 10.71 -5.91 -8.35
C PHE A 58 11.90 -5.24 -7.67
N GLY A 59 13.08 -5.39 -8.30
CA GLY A 59 14.35 -4.82 -7.85
C GLY A 59 14.78 -3.62 -8.69
N LEU A 60 14.89 -2.44 -8.08
CA LEU A 60 15.27 -1.21 -8.80
C LEU A 60 16.72 -0.78 -8.60
N ALA A 61 17.28 -0.98 -7.40
CA ALA A 61 18.60 -0.50 -7.04
C ALA A 61 19.25 -1.36 -5.95
N CYS A 62 20.12 -0.78 -5.12
CA CYS A 62 20.85 -1.47 -4.06
C CYS A 62 19.96 -2.19 -3.03
N CYS A 63 18.74 -1.70 -2.76
CA CYS A 63 17.80 -2.38 -1.86
C CYS A 63 17.35 -3.75 -2.39
N ALA A 64 17.42 -3.96 -3.72
CA ALA A 64 17.14 -5.26 -4.31
C ALA A 64 18.17 -6.33 -3.89
N ILE A 65 19.43 -5.94 -3.66
CA ILE A 65 20.46 -6.87 -3.19
C ILE A 65 20.12 -7.34 -1.78
N GLU A 66 19.72 -6.42 -0.90
CA GLU A 66 19.27 -6.80 0.45
C GLU A 66 17.98 -7.62 0.45
N MET A 67 17.09 -7.38 -0.53
CA MET A 67 15.92 -8.24 -0.74
C MET A 67 16.33 -9.66 -1.13
N ILE A 68 17.33 -9.83 -2.01
CA ILE A 68 17.91 -11.14 -2.37
C ILE A 68 18.59 -11.78 -1.14
N CYS A 69 19.32 -11.01 -0.34
CA CYS A 69 19.92 -11.49 0.91
C CYS A 69 18.87 -11.96 1.92
N THR A 70 17.69 -11.32 1.94
CA THR A 70 16.56 -11.73 2.78
C THR A 70 15.94 -13.05 2.29
N ALA A 71 15.98 -13.31 0.99
CA ALA A 71 15.57 -14.58 0.39
C ALA A 71 16.62 -15.69 0.54
N ALA A 72 17.88 -15.35 0.84
CA ALA A 72 18.94 -16.32 1.04
C ALA A 72 18.77 -17.09 2.36
N GLY A 73 19.40 -18.26 2.46
CA GLY A 73 19.18 -19.21 3.56
C GLY A 73 19.50 -18.72 4.97
N ARG A 74 20.20 -17.59 5.14
CA ARG A 74 20.47 -17.01 6.47
C ARG A 74 19.22 -16.40 7.11
N PHE A 75 18.42 -15.69 6.31
CA PHE A 75 17.24 -14.96 6.78
C PHE A 75 15.94 -15.63 6.33
N ASP A 76 15.97 -16.31 5.19
CA ASP A 76 14.93 -17.21 4.69
C ASP A 76 13.51 -16.65 4.86
N ILE A 77 13.16 -15.72 3.96
CA ILE A 77 11.83 -15.13 3.88
C ILE A 77 10.71 -16.18 3.67
N GLY A 78 11.05 -17.38 3.21
CA GLY A 78 10.10 -18.48 3.00
C GLY A 78 9.45 -18.97 4.27
N ARG A 79 10.13 -18.85 5.42
CA ARG A 79 9.56 -19.17 6.74
C ARG A 79 8.32 -18.36 7.09
N PHE A 80 8.15 -17.20 6.47
CA PHE A 80 7.02 -16.31 6.67
C PHE A 80 5.97 -16.43 5.56
N GLY A 81 6.09 -17.41 4.65
CA GLY A 81 5.12 -17.62 3.58
C GLY A 81 5.34 -16.78 2.32
N SER A 82 6.51 -16.14 2.21
CA SER A 82 6.88 -15.24 1.11
C SER A 82 8.06 -15.75 0.26
N GLU A 83 8.23 -17.07 0.18
CA GLU A 83 9.35 -17.70 -0.56
C GLU A 83 9.31 -17.43 -2.07
N ILE A 84 8.10 -17.35 -2.65
CA ILE A 84 7.93 -17.30 -4.10
C ILE A 84 7.92 -15.85 -4.56
N PHE A 85 9.07 -15.37 -5.02
CA PHE A 85 9.15 -14.14 -5.78
C PHE A 85 8.56 -14.36 -7.18
N ARG A 86 7.36 -13.82 -7.40
CA ARG A 86 6.66 -13.95 -8.68
C ARG A 86 7.17 -12.91 -9.67
N SER A 87 7.58 -13.36 -10.85
CA SER A 87 7.99 -12.48 -11.95
C SER A 87 6.80 -11.79 -12.63
N SER A 88 5.60 -12.35 -12.47
CA SER A 88 4.37 -11.81 -13.05
C SER A 88 3.54 -11.04 -12.00
N PRO A 89 3.11 -9.80 -12.28
CA PRO A 89 2.20 -9.03 -11.40
C PRO A 89 0.88 -9.74 -11.15
N ARG A 90 0.39 -10.52 -12.11
CA ARG A 90 -0.95 -11.14 -12.05
C ARG A 90 -1.06 -12.24 -10.99
N GLN A 91 0.07 -12.70 -10.46
CA GLN A 91 0.17 -13.77 -9.47
C GLN A 91 0.77 -13.28 -8.16
N ALA A 92 1.04 -11.98 -8.01
CA ALA A 92 1.69 -11.41 -6.84
C ALA A 92 0.68 -10.62 -6.00
N ASP A 93 0.79 -10.75 -4.69
CA ASP A 93 -0.07 -10.06 -3.71
C ASP A 93 0.66 -8.88 -3.05
N LEU A 94 1.99 -8.87 -3.08
CA LEU A 94 2.81 -7.81 -2.47
C LEU A 94 3.76 -7.20 -3.51
N MET A 95 3.72 -5.89 -3.66
CA MET A 95 4.70 -5.14 -4.43
C MET A 95 5.74 -4.50 -3.49
N ILE A 96 6.97 -5.00 -3.52
CA ILE A 96 8.08 -4.40 -2.77
C ILE A 96 8.81 -3.43 -3.70
N VAL A 97 8.71 -2.13 -3.42
CA VAL A 97 9.45 -1.09 -4.15
C VAL A 97 10.84 -0.97 -3.53
N SER A 98 11.78 -1.78 -4.03
CA SER A 98 13.13 -1.94 -3.47
C SER A 98 14.19 -1.10 -4.19
N GLY A 99 14.11 0.23 -4.05
CA GLY A 99 15.16 1.12 -4.52
C GLY A 99 14.69 2.51 -4.93
N THR A 100 15.53 3.18 -5.71
CA THR A 100 15.22 4.53 -6.20
C THR A 100 14.18 4.50 -7.31
N VAL A 101 13.15 5.34 -7.17
CA VAL A 101 12.10 5.49 -8.17
C VAL A 101 12.43 6.71 -9.02
N THR A 102 12.81 6.46 -10.27
CA THR A 102 13.02 7.54 -11.25
C THR A 102 11.69 7.94 -11.87
N LYS A 103 11.56 9.21 -12.27
CA LYS A 103 10.37 9.74 -12.96
C LYS A 103 9.99 8.92 -14.20
N LYS A 104 10.99 8.33 -14.90
CA LYS A 104 10.78 7.45 -16.06
C LYS A 104 10.15 6.11 -15.67
N MET A 105 10.46 5.60 -14.49
CA MET A 105 9.99 4.30 -14.03
C MET A 105 8.60 4.35 -13.39
N VAL A 106 8.16 5.51 -12.90
CA VAL A 106 6.84 5.68 -12.27
C VAL A 106 5.66 5.12 -13.08
N PRO A 107 5.47 5.45 -14.37
CA PRO A 107 4.32 4.91 -15.10
C PRO A 107 4.36 3.38 -15.22
N GLN A 108 5.55 2.79 -15.30
CA GLN A 108 5.68 1.32 -15.33
C GLN A 108 5.33 0.69 -13.98
N ILE A 109 5.72 1.34 -12.88
CA ILE A 109 5.36 0.92 -11.51
C ILE A 109 3.84 0.94 -11.32
N VAL A 110 3.20 2.05 -11.69
CA VAL A 110 1.74 2.19 -11.59
C VAL A 110 1.03 1.16 -12.47
N ARG A 111 1.53 0.92 -13.69
CA ARG A 111 0.98 -0.10 -14.57
C ARG A 111 1.11 -1.51 -14.01
N LEU A 112 2.25 -1.85 -13.40
CA LEU A 112 2.46 -3.15 -12.75
C LEU A 112 1.50 -3.33 -11.56
N TYR A 113 1.34 -2.29 -10.74
CA TYR A 113 0.40 -2.29 -9.62
C TYR A 113 -1.07 -2.44 -10.07
N ASN A 114 -1.45 -1.79 -11.18
CA ASN A 114 -2.78 -1.93 -11.76
C ASN A 114 -3.03 -3.33 -12.34
N GLN A 115 -1.99 -4.05 -12.75
CA GLN A 115 -2.09 -5.43 -13.25
C GLN A 115 -2.15 -6.49 -12.14
N MET A 116 -1.84 -6.13 -10.90
CA MET A 116 -1.98 -7.03 -9.75
C MET A 116 -3.46 -7.22 -9.39
N ALA A 117 -3.81 -8.45 -9.05
CA ALA A 117 -5.14 -8.80 -8.56
C ALA A 117 -5.38 -8.16 -7.18
N GLU A 118 -6.65 -7.88 -6.87
CA GLU A 118 -7.04 -7.58 -5.50
C GLU A 118 -7.21 -8.92 -4.75
N PRO A 119 -6.69 -9.08 -3.52
CA PRO A 119 -6.06 -8.09 -2.65
C PRO A 119 -4.55 -7.88 -2.90
N LYS A 120 -4.11 -6.62 -2.98
CA LYS A 120 -2.71 -6.25 -3.20
C LYS A 120 -2.19 -5.27 -2.14
N TYR A 121 -0.90 -5.40 -1.83
CA TYR A 121 -0.19 -4.57 -0.86
C TYR A 121 1.04 -3.93 -1.47
N VAL A 122 1.44 -2.77 -0.96
CA VAL A 122 2.67 -2.08 -1.36
C VAL A 122 3.57 -1.85 -0.15
N MET A 123 4.82 -2.27 -0.28
CA MET A 123 5.85 -2.00 0.71
C MET A 123 6.95 -1.13 0.11
N ALA A 124 7.21 0.02 0.71
CA ALA A 124 8.31 0.90 0.30
C ALA A 124 9.58 0.50 1.06
N MET A 125 10.56 -0.07 0.34
CA MET A 125 11.81 -0.55 0.93
C MET A 125 12.94 0.46 0.68
N GLY A 126 13.40 1.06 1.77
CA GLY A 126 14.53 1.97 1.79
C GLY A 126 14.16 3.45 1.66
N ALA A 127 15.14 4.30 1.96
CA ALA A 127 14.99 5.76 1.98
C ALA A 127 14.63 6.32 0.59
N CYS A 128 15.16 5.71 -0.48
CA CYS A 128 14.88 6.15 -1.84
C CYS A 128 13.40 5.95 -2.24
N ALA A 129 12.81 4.80 -1.90
CA ALA A 129 11.40 4.54 -2.18
C ALA A 129 10.47 5.38 -1.29
N THR A 130 10.86 5.62 -0.03
CA THR A 130 10.05 6.36 0.94
C THR A 130 10.01 7.86 0.66
N ALA A 131 11.18 8.50 0.46
CA ALA A 131 11.30 9.95 0.41
C ALA A 131 12.27 10.49 -0.68
N GLY A 132 12.70 9.64 -1.62
CA GLY A 132 13.75 9.96 -2.60
C GLY A 132 15.18 9.74 -2.08
N GLY A 133 15.35 9.62 -0.75
CA GLY A 133 16.61 9.28 -0.09
C GLY A 133 17.72 10.30 -0.39
N PRO A 134 18.98 9.86 -0.55
CA PRO A 134 20.10 10.76 -0.86
C PRO A 134 19.95 11.47 -2.22
N PHE A 135 19.07 10.97 -3.10
CA PHE A 135 18.83 11.53 -4.43
C PHE A 135 17.59 12.42 -4.49
N LYS A 136 17.06 12.86 -3.34
CA LYS A 136 15.83 13.66 -3.28
C LYS A 136 15.91 14.98 -4.08
N GLU A 137 17.10 15.57 -4.17
CA GLU A 137 17.37 16.80 -4.93
C GLU A 137 17.67 16.53 -6.42
N GLY A 138 17.76 15.26 -6.82
CA GLY A 138 18.01 14.87 -8.20
C GLY A 138 16.83 15.19 -9.12
N TYR A 139 17.11 15.73 -10.30
CA TYR A 139 16.08 16.08 -11.30
C TYR A 139 15.26 14.88 -11.79
N ASN A 140 15.81 13.67 -11.71
CA ASN A 140 15.26 12.44 -12.26
C ASN A 140 14.56 11.56 -11.21
N VAL A 141 14.71 11.83 -9.91
CA VAL A 141 14.17 10.98 -8.83
C VAL A 141 12.87 11.57 -8.29
N VAL A 142 11.95 10.68 -7.92
CA VAL A 142 10.73 11.07 -7.22
C VAL A 142 11.01 11.11 -5.72
N SER A 143 10.52 12.14 -5.03
CA SER A 143 10.66 12.30 -3.58
C SER A 143 9.83 11.30 -2.74
N GLY A 144 9.48 10.11 -3.26
CA GLY A 144 8.68 9.09 -2.60
C GLY A 144 7.62 8.46 -3.52
N ILE A 145 7.47 7.13 -3.43
CA ILE A 145 6.46 6.39 -4.21
C ILE A 145 5.03 6.65 -3.75
N ASP A 146 4.86 7.10 -2.52
CA ASP A 146 3.59 7.42 -1.86
C ASP A 146 2.74 8.46 -2.61
N LYS A 147 3.39 9.30 -3.43
CA LYS A 147 2.70 10.26 -4.30
C LYS A 147 1.89 9.61 -5.43
N PHE A 148 2.19 8.35 -5.74
CA PHE A 148 1.62 7.63 -6.88
C PHE A 148 0.92 6.34 -6.48
N LEU A 149 1.44 5.60 -5.50
CA LEU A 149 0.84 4.35 -5.03
C LEU A 149 0.49 4.45 -3.54
N PRO A 150 -0.60 3.81 -3.10
CA PRO A 150 -0.91 3.70 -1.67
C PRO A 150 0.09 2.74 -1.02
N VAL A 151 0.98 3.27 -0.16
CA VAL A 151 1.96 2.44 0.56
C VAL A 151 1.40 1.93 1.87
N ASP A 152 1.50 0.62 2.11
CA ASP A 152 1.00 0.00 3.34
C ASP A 152 2.01 0.01 4.48
N VAL A 153 3.28 -0.23 4.15
CA VAL A 153 4.38 -0.35 5.11
C VAL A 153 5.63 0.30 4.54
N TYR A 154 6.30 1.13 5.34
CA TYR A 154 7.61 1.71 5.03
C TYR A 154 8.70 1.00 5.82
N VAL A 155 9.76 0.58 5.13
CA VAL A 155 10.94 -0.03 5.75
C VAL A 155 12.10 0.96 5.67
N PRO A 156 12.52 1.57 6.78
CA PRO A 156 13.61 2.55 6.78
C PRO A 156 14.98 1.88 6.59
N GLY A 157 15.87 2.54 5.85
CA GLY A 157 17.27 2.12 5.64
C GLY A 157 17.83 2.54 4.28
N CYS A 158 19.16 2.47 4.09
CA CYS A 158 19.81 2.83 2.81
C CYS A 158 21.15 2.07 2.60
N PRO A 159 21.13 0.76 2.34
CA PRO A 159 19.96 -0.11 2.23
C PRO A 159 19.48 -0.61 3.60
N PRO A 160 18.19 -0.97 3.76
CA PRO A 160 17.71 -1.57 4.99
C PRO A 160 18.31 -2.95 5.19
N THR A 161 18.64 -3.31 6.42
CA THR A 161 19.15 -4.65 6.73
C THR A 161 18.09 -5.71 6.42
N PRO A 162 18.46 -6.97 6.12
CA PRO A 162 17.49 -8.04 5.87
C PRO A 162 16.51 -8.24 7.03
N GLN A 163 17.00 -8.05 8.26
CA GLN A 163 16.18 -8.10 9.47
C GLN A 163 15.12 -7.00 9.50
N ALA A 164 15.45 -5.78 9.04
CA ALA A 164 14.50 -4.69 8.94
C ALA A 164 13.42 -5.00 7.89
N LEU A 165 13.78 -5.62 6.76
CA LEU A 165 12.82 -6.07 5.76
C LEU A 165 11.88 -7.15 6.32
N LEU A 166 12.41 -8.15 7.03
CA LEU A 166 11.60 -9.17 7.71
C LEU A 166 10.65 -8.55 8.73
N ASN A 167 11.11 -7.57 9.50
CA ASN A 167 10.23 -6.85 10.44
C ASN A 167 9.13 -6.08 9.71
N GLY A 168 9.44 -5.50 8.54
CA GLY A 168 8.45 -4.89 7.65
C GLY A 168 7.38 -5.90 7.19
N LEU A 169 7.79 -7.11 6.82
CA LEU A 169 6.88 -8.19 6.44
C LEU A 169 6.00 -8.64 7.62
N ILE A 170 6.58 -8.82 8.81
CA ILE A 170 5.82 -9.15 10.03
C ILE A 170 4.82 -8.03 10.38
N THR A 171 5.20 -6.78 10.16
CA THR A 171 4.31 -5.62 10.37
C THR A 171 3.16 -5.63 9.37
N LEU A 172 3.42 -6.00 8.12
CA LEU A 172 2.38 -6.20 7.11
C LEU A 172 1.44 -7.35 7.50
N GLN A 173 1.96 -8.49 7.96
CA GLN A 173 1.16 -9.60 8.45
C GLN A 173 0.25 -9.18 9.62
N LYS A 174 0.77 -8.41 10.57
CA LYS A 174 -0.03 -7.82 11.67
C LYS A 174 -1.09 -6.83 11.17
N LYS A 175 -0.86 -6.15 10.05
CA LYS A 175 -1.86 -5.28 9.41
C LYS A 175 -2.97 -6.11 8.77
N ILE A 176 -2.61 -7.21 8.09
CA ILE A 176 -3.55 -8.16 7.48
C ILE A 176 -4.43 -8.82 8.55
N ASP A 177 -3.84 -9.23 9.68
CA ASP A 177 -4.56 -9.85 10.80
C ASP A 177 -5.69 -8.99 11.37
N LYS A 178 -5.62 -7.66 11.21
CA LYS A 178 -6.60 -6.72 11.73
C LYS A 178 -7.71 -6.35 10.75
N GLN A 179 -7.68 -6.87 9.52
CA GLN A 179 -8.70 -6.52 8.50
C GLN A 179 -9.96 -7.34 8.67
N SER A 180 -11.13 -6.75 8.50
CA SER A 180 -12.39 -7.49 8.37
C SER A 180 -12.87 -7.51 6.92
N ILE A 181 -13.47 -8.61 6.47
CA ILE A 181 -13.97 -8.75 5.10
C ILE A 181 -15.07 -7.72 4.78
N ARG A 182 -15.73 -7.17 5.81
CA ARG A 182 -16.76 -6.14 5.70
C ARG A 182 -16.18 -4.75 5.43
N GLU A 183 -14.97 -4.47 5.90
CA GLU A 183 -14.38 -3.13 5.89
C GLU A 183 -13.45 -2.87 4.70
N VAL A 184 -12.87 -3.94 4.15
CA VAL A 184 -11.87 -3.88 3.08
C VAL A 184 -12.41 -3.27 1.78
N SER A 185 -11.54 -2.52 1.08
CA SER A 185 -11.92 -1.74 -0.10
C SER A 185 -12.37 -2.59 -1.28
N TRP A 186 -11.73 -3.75 -1.52
CA TRP A 186 -11.98 -4.59 -2.70
C TRP A 186 -13.32 -5.33 -2.70
N TYR A 187 -13.98 -5.49 -1.55
CA TYR A 187 -15.35 -6.03 -1.48
C TYR A 187 -16.43 -4.94 -1.43
N ARG A 188 -16.02 -3.66 -1.36
CA ARG A 188 -16.95 -2.53 -1.36
C ARG A 188 -17.49 -2.33 -2.78
N ARG A 189 -18.81 -2.18 -2.90
CA ARG A 189 -19.44 -1.84 -4.19
C ARG A 189 -18.98 -0.44 -4.61
N GLY A 190 -18.25 -0.34 -5.72
CA GLY A 190 -18.01 0.90 -6.45
C GLY A 190 -16.61 1.51 -6.40
N ASP A 191 -15.56 0.81 -5.95
CA ASP A 191 -14.26 1.46 -5.64
C ASP A 191 -12.99 0.87 -6.31
N SER A 192 -13.09 -0.03 -7.31
CA SER A 192 -11.88 -0.61 -7.93
C SER A 192 -11.38 0.18 -9.17
N ASP A 193 -11.39 1.51 -9.13
CA ASP A 193 -10.73 2.29 -10.17
C ASP A 193 -9.21 2.17 -9.98
N GLY A 194 -8.51 1.74 -11.04
CA GLY A 194 -7.05 1.63 -11.02
C GLY A 194 -6.39 2.99 -10.76
N VAL A 195 -5.20 2.97 -10.18
CA VAL A 195 -4.42 4.20 -9.97
C VAL A 195 -4.14 4.85 -11.32
N PRO A 196 -4.41 6.15 -11.51
CA PRO A 196 -4.18 6.81 -12.79
C PRO A 196 -2.70 6.75 -13.18
N GLU A 197 -2.42 6.28 -14.40
CA GLU A 197 -1.05 6.24 -14.92
C GLU A 197 -0.52 7.68 -15.10
N PRO A 198 0.59 8.05 -14.44
CA PRO A 198 1.12 9.39 -14.54
C PRO A 198 1.71 9.63 -15.93
N ILE A 199 1.29 10.73 -16.54
CA ILE A 199 1.85 11.19 -17.81
C ILE A 199 3.28 11.68 -17.53
N LEU A 200 4.25 11.17 -18.28
CA LEU A 200 5.63 11.63 -18.23
C LEU A 200 5.67 13.14 -18.46
N GLY A 201 6.39 13.86 -17.59
CA GLY A 201 6.57 15.30 -17.73
C GLY A 201 7.28 15.66 -19.04
N PRO A 202 7.25 16.95 -19.45
CA PRO A 202 7.89 17.40 -20.69
C PRO A 202 9.39 17.09 -20.77
N ASP A 203 10.05 16.94 -19.62
CA ASP A 203 11.48 16.64 -19.50
C ASP A 203 11.82 15.16 -19.71
N LEU A 204 10.81 14.28 -19.83
CA LEU A 204 11.01 12.84 -20.00
C LEU A 204 10.68 12.42 -21.43
N ILE A 205 11.71 11.87 -22.09
CA ILE A 205 11.60 11.28 -23.41
C ILE A 205 10.72 10.03 -23.33
N ASP A 206 9.59 10.05 -24.04
CA ASP A 206 8.80 8.85 -24.33
C ASP A 206 9.44 8.12 -25.52
N PRO A 207 9.99 6.91 -25.34
CA PRO A 207 10.62 6.16 -26.41
C PRO A 207 9.68 5.86 -27.59
N ARG A 208 8.35 5.80 -27.35
CA ARG A 208 7.37 5.57 -28.42
C ARG A 208 7.28 6.74 -29.40
N ARG A 209 7.66 7.93 -28.95
CA ARG A 209 7.71 9.15 -29.75
C ARG A 209 9.14 9.47 -30.19
N ALA A 210 10.04 8.49 -30.18
CA ALA A 210 11.45 8.71 -30.52
C ALA A 210 11.63 9.28 -31.94
N GLU A 211 10.81 8.86 -32.90
CA GLU A 211 10.82 9.39 -34.27
C GLU A 211 10.41 10.86 -34.31
N GLU A 212 9.27 11.21 -33.68
CA GLU A 212 8.83 12.60 -33.54
C GLU A 212 9.91 13.46 -32.86
N ILE A 213 10.54 12.95 -31.79
CA ILE A 213 11.59 13.67 -31.06
C ILE A 213 12.83 13.85 -31.93
N LYS A 214 13.19 12.85 -32.74
CA LYS A 214 14.31 12.93 -33.68
C LYS A 214 14.06 13.99 -34.76
N GLU A 215 12.87 14.00 -35.35
CA GLU A 215 12.44 15.01 -36.34
C GLU A 215 12.39 16.43 -35.75
N LEU A 216 11.91 16.56 -34.52
CA LEU A 216 11.93 17.85 -33.80
C LEU A 216 13.34 18.29 -33.42
N SER A 217 14.24 17.35 -33.14
CA SER A 217 15.63 17.65 -32.80
C SER A 217 16.47 18.04 -34.02
N SER A 218 16.11 17.55 -35.22
CA SER A 218 16.76 17.97 -36.47
C SER A 218 16.39 19.40 -36.90
N ASP A 219 15.22 19.89 -36.49
CA ASP A 219 14.72 21.24 -36.85
C ASP A 219 14.81 22.22 -35.65
N PRO A 220 15.86 23.07 -35.56
CA PRO A 220 16.06 23.98 -34.43
C PRO A 220 14.92 25.01 -34.24
N GLU A 221 14.26 25.44 -35.31
CA GLU A 221 13.12 26.39 -35.24
C GLU A 221 11.90 25.78 -34.56
N LYS A 222 11.60 24.50 -34.83
CA LYS A 222 10.49 23.77 -34.20
C LYS A 222 10.75 23.51 -32.72
N LEU A 223 12.01 23.26 -32.37
CA LEU A 223 12.49 23.07 -31.01
C LEU A 223 12.26 24.33 -30.16
N ALA A 224 12.66 25.50 -30.68
CA ALA A 224 12.44 26.79 -30.02
C ALA A 224 10.95 27.11 -29.84
N ALA A 225 10.13 26.91 -30.88
CA ALA A 225 8.70 27.15 -30.81
C ALA A 225 7.99 26.25 -29.78
N ARG A 226 8.41 24.99 -29.65
CA ARG A 226 7.84 24.04 -28.69
C ARG A 226 8.27 24.33 -27.26
N ALA A 227 9.51 24.78 -27.02
CA ALA A 227 9.98 25.20 -25.70
C ALA A 227 9.13 26.36 -25.14
N VAL A 228 8.87 27.39 -25.95
CA VAL A 228 8.00 28.51 -25.58
C VAL A 228 6.56 28.06 -25.27
N LYS A 229 6.04 27.13 -26.07
CA LYS A 229 4.68 26.58 -25.87
C LYS A 229 4.56 25.69 -24.63
N VAL A 230 5.63 25.03 -24.21
CA VAL A 230 5.66 24.21 -23.00
C VAL A 230 5.81 25.09 -21.76
N GLN A 231 6.67 26.12 -21.80
CA GLN A 231 6.84 27.09 -20.70
C GLN A 231 5.51 27.78 -20.37
N SER A 232 4.82 28.35 -21.38
CA SER A 232 3.51 28.98 -21.19
C SER A 232 2.46 28.04 -20.60
N LYS A 233 2.46 26.75 -20.98
CA LYS A 233 1.52 25.75 -20.46
C LYS A 233 1.83 25.32 -19.03
N LEU A 234 3.11 25.32 -18.65
CA LEU A 234 3.57 25.05 -17.28
C LEU A 234 3.25 26.23 -16.36
N GLU A 235 3.46 27.46 -16.82
CA GLU A 235 3.10 28.69 -16.10
C GLU A 235 1.59 28.73 -15.81
N LEU A 236 0.75 28.51 -16.82
CA LEU A 236 -0.71 28.40 -16.65
C LEU A 236 -1.14 27.29 -15.69
N LYS A 237 -0.41 26.17 -15.64
CA LYS A 237 -0.69 25.08 -14.69
C LYS A 237 -0.26 25.44 -13.26
N ALA A 238 0.88 26.11 -13.12
CA ALA A 238 1.39 26.56 -11.83
C ALA A 238 0.47 27.63 -11.21
N GLU A 239 -0.03 28.56 -12.03
CA GLU A 239 -1.02 29.55 -11.62
C GLU A 239 -2.32 28.90 -11.14
N LYS A 240 -2.88 27.96 -11.91
CA LYS A 240 -4.10 27.23 -11.51
C LYS A 240 -3.91 26.43 -10.22
N GLN A 241 -2.76 25.78 -10.05
CA GLN A 241 -2.44 25.05 -8.82
C GLN A 241 -2.20 25.97 -7.61
N ALA A 242 -1.75 27.21 -7.84
CA ALA A 242 -1.62 28.22 -6.78
C ALA A 242 -2.97 28.82 -6.40
N GLU A 243 -3.91 28.94 -7.34
CA GLU A 243 -5.28 29.39 -7.12
C GLU A 243 -6.12 28.35 -6.34
N GLU A 244 -5.96 27.07 -6.67
CA GLU A 244 -6.61 25.95 -5.96
C GLU A 244 -6.15 25.81 -4.50
N LYS A 245 -4.91 26.21 -4.17
CA LYS A 245 -4.39 26.18 -2.81
C LYS A 245 -4.79 27.38 -1.93
N LYS A 246 -5.37 28.43 -2.53
CA LYS A 246 -5.85 29.63 -1.83
C LYS A 246 -7.34 29.57 -1.49
N LYS A 247 -8.07 28.60 -2.04
CA LYS A 247 -9.45 28.24 -1.66
C LYS A 247 -9.42 27.12 -0.63
#